data_AF-A0A954BBR2-F1
#
_entry.id   AF-A0A954BBR2-F1
#
_cell.length_a   1.000
_cell.length_b   1.000
_cell.length_c   1.000
_cell.angle_alpha   90.00
_cell.angle_beta   90.00
_cell.angle_gamma   90.00
#
_symmetry.space_group_name_H-M   'P 1'
#
loop_
_entity.id
_entity.type
_entity.pdbx_description
1 polymer ?
#
loop_
_entity_poly.entity_id
_entity_poly.type
_entity_poly.pdbx_seq_one_letter_code
_entity_poly.pdbx_strand_id
1 'polypeptide(L)'
;SPGEIAAQAIGVEEDGRLADPMLRAKVAQTEIDGWAFLLTMERLKDEAKAGQGIGAKSSMLKYYGTEFNKRRFEVMMDIGGSDELEWEGARTEDGKLVKGWLRTKANSIEGGTSEVQLNIIAKRILELPDA
;
A
#
# COMPACT_ATOMS: atom_id res chain seq x y z
N SER A 1 -2.71 7.44 -11.03
CA SER A 1 -2.45 7.33 -9.58
C SER A 1 -3.79 7.26 -8.83
N PRO A 2 -3.84 6.95 -7.51
CA PRO A 2 -5.09 7.05 -6.74
C PRO A 2 -5.79 8.41 -6.88
N GLY A 3 -5.03 9.52 -6.98
CA GLY A 3 -5.58 10.86 -7.20
C GLY A 3 -6.29 11.03 -8.54
N GLU A 4 -5.70 10.54 -9.63
CA GLU A 4 -6.34 10.60 -10.96
C GLU A 4 -7.64 9.78 -11.00
N ILE A 5 -7.64 8.61 -10.36
CA ILE A 5 -8.83 7.74 -10.31
C ILE A 5 -9.92 8.39 -9.45
N ALA A 6 -9.55 8.96 -8.29
CA ALA A 6 -10.48 9.72 -7.46
C ALA A 6 -11.08 10.91 -8.21
N ALA A 7 -10.27 11.67 -8.95
CA ALA A 7 -10.75 12.83 -9.71
C ALA A 7 -11.79 12.44 -10.78
N GLN A 8 -11.62 11.28 -11.42
CA GLN A 8 -12.59 10.74 -12.38
C GLN A 8 -13.88 10.25 -11.70
N ALA A 9 -13.77 9.63 -10.52
CA ALA A 9 -14.90 9.01 -9.84
C ALA A 9 -15.77 10.01 -9.06
N ILE A 10 -15.15 10.92 -8.32
CA ILE A 10 -15.84 11.85 -7.41
C ILE A 10 -15.76 13.32 -7.84
N GLY A 11 -15.04 13.62 -8.92
CA GLY A 11 -14.88 14.98 -9.42
C GLY A 11 -13.90 15.83 -8.61
N VAL A 12 -13.75 17.07 -9.08
CA VAL A 12 -12.90 18.11 -8.47
C VAL A 12 -13.68 19.40 -8.31
N GLU A 13 -13.31 20.19 -7.31
CA GLU A 13 -13.74 21.57 -7.12
C GLU A 13 -13.15 22.49 -8.20
N GLU A 14 -13.63 23.74 -8.25
CA GLU A 14 -13.15 24.76 -9.22
C GLU A 14 -11.62 24.99 -9.17
N ASP A 15 -11.00 24.79 -8.00
CA ASP A 15 -9.56 24.92 -7.81
C ASP A 15 -8.76 23.63 -8.05
N GLY A 16 -9.42 22.59 -8.57
CA GLY A 16 -8.81 21.31 -8.94
C GLY A 16 -8.60 20.34 -7.79
N ARG A 17 -9.02 20.67 -6.56
CA ARG A 17 -8.97 19.72 -5.43
C ARG A 17 -10.09 18.70 -5.53
N LEU A 18 -9.85 17.47 -5.07
CA LEU A 18 -10.92 16.48 -4.93
C LEU A 18 -12.05 17.03 -4.04
N ALA A 19 -13.30 16.81 -4.47
CA ALA A 19 -14.50 17.36 -3.85
C ALA A 19 -14.76 16.81 -2.44
N ASP A 20 -14.47 15.53 -2.20
CA ASP A 20 -14.55 14.93 -0.86
C ASP A 20 -13.27 15.23 -0.05
N PRO A 21 -13.31 16.05 1.02
CA PRO A 21 -12.13 16.40 1.79
C PRO A 21 -11.55 15.23 2.59
N MET A 22 -12.37 14.26 3.00
CA MET A 22 -11.93 13.08 3.76
C MET A 22 -11.21 12.10 2.83
N LEU A 23 -11.79 11.84 1.66
CA LEU A 23 -11.16 10.99 0.66
C LEU A 23 -9.90 11.65 0.09
N ARG A 24 -9.90 12.96 -0.11
CA ARG A 24 -8.72 13.74 -0.53
C ARG A 24 -7.54 13.53 0.40
N ALA A 25 -7.75 13.58 1.72
CA ALA A 25 -6.69 13.36 2.70
C ALA A 25 -6.11 11.93 2.62
N LYS A 26 -6.98 10.92 2.52
CA LYS A 26 -6.58 9.50 2.38
C LYS A 26 -5.79 9.25 1.10
N VAL A 27 -6.24 9.81 -0.01
CA VAL A 27 -5.58 9.73 -1.33
C VAL A 27 -4.20 10.37 -1.28
N ALA A 28 -4.11 11.61 -0.77
CA ALA A 28 -2.84 12.32 -0.66
C ALA A 28 -1.83 11.55 0.21
N GLN A 29 -2.26 11.03 1.36
CA GLN A 29 -1.39 10.21 2.22
C GLN A 29 -0.92 8.95 1.50
N THR A 30 -1.80 8.27 0.76
CA THR A 30 -1.46 7.05 0.02
C THR A 30 -0.43 7.33 -1.09
N GLU A 31 -0.52 8.47 -1.77
CA GLU A 31 0.46 8.85 -2.79
C GLU A 31 1.83 9.20 -2.17
N ILE A 32 1.83 9.98 -1.10
CA ILE A 32 3.05 10.32 -0.35
C ILE A 32 3.74 9.06 0.18
N ASP A 33 2.99 8.16 0.81
CA ASP A 33 3.48 6.86 1.28
C ASP A 33 4.08 6.04 0.13
N GLY A 34 3.40 6.02 -1.02
CA GLY A 34 3.88 5.33 -2.23
C GLY A 34 5.21 5.87 -2.72
N TRP A 35 5.37 7.20 -2.79
CA TRP A 35 6.63 7.83 -3.17
C TRP A 35 7.74 7.58 -2.15
N ALA A 36 7.44 7.70 -0.86
CA ALA A 36 8.40 7.41 0.21
C ALA A 36 8.87 5.95 0.16
N PHE A 37 7.97 5.01 -0.15
CA PHE A 37 8.31 3.60 -0.30
C PHE A 37 9.19 3.35 -1.52
N LEU A 38 8.87 3.95 -2.68
CA LEU A 38 9.69 3.83 -3.89
C LEU A 38 11.11 4.38 -3.69
N LEU A 39 11.24 5.57 -3.10
CA LEU A 39 12.53 6.17 -2.77
C LEU A 39 13.31 5.31 -1.76
N THR A 40 12.62 4.70 -0.80
CA THR A 40 13.24 3.75 0.14
C THR A 40 13.76 2.51 -0.57
N MET A 41 12.98 1.94 -1.50
CA MET A 41 13.42 0.79 -2.30
C MET A 41 14.61 1.13 -3.18
N GLU A 42 14.63 2.31 -3.79
CA GLU A 42 15.75 2.79 -4.60
C GLU A 42 17.02 2.94 -3.76
N ARG A 43 16.93 3.63 -2.62
CA ARG A 43 18.04 3.74 -1.67
C ARG A 43 18.60 2.37 -1.28
N LEU A 44 17.74 1.41 -0.95
CA LEU A 44 18.18 0.05 -0.58
C LEU A 44 18.83 -0.71 -1.73
N LYS A 45 18.38 -0.48 -2.97
CA LYS A 45 19.05 -1.05 -4.15
C LYS A 45 20.46 -0.47 -4.32
N ASP A 46 20.63 0.82 -4.10
CA ASP A 46 21.94 1.46 -4.24
C ASP A 46 22.89 1.08 -3.09
N GLU A 47 22.40 0.97 -1.86
CA GLU A 47 23.15 0.39 -0.74
C GLU A 47 23.62 -1.05 -1.05
N ALA A 48 22.75 -1.86 -1.66
CA ALA A 48 23.09 -3.23 -2.05
C ALA A 48 24.17 -3.27 -3.16
N LYS A 49 24.07 -2.40 -4.18
CA LYS A 49 25.10 -2.25 -5.22
C LYS A 49 26.44 -1.78 -4.63
N ALA A 50 26.40 -0.97 -3.57
CA ALA A 50 27.59 -0.53 -2.83
C ALA A 50 28.13 -1.61 -1.86
N GLY A 51 27.57 -2.82 -1.87
CA GLY A 51 28.05 -3.96 -1.09
C GLY A 51 27.47 -4.08 0.32
N GLN A 52 26.53 -3.22 0.73
CA GLN A 52 25.98 -3.24 2.10
C GLN A 52 24.97 -4.37 2.36
N GLY A 53 24.59 -5.13 1.32
CA GLY A 53 23.60 -6.20 1.43
C GLY A 53 22.20 -5.72 1.82
N ILE A 54 21.17 -6.53 1.55
CA ILE A 54 19.78 -6.18 1.93
C ILE A 54 19.43 -6.74 3.31
N GLY A 55 19.90 -7.94 3.65
CA GLY A 55 19.76 -8.54 4.99
C GLY A 55 18.34 -8.43 5.58
N ALA A 56 18.26 -8.07 6.86
CA ALA A 56 17.00 -7.89 7.57
C ALA A 56 16.13 -6.72 7.04
N LYS A 57 16.70 -5.78 6.26
CA LYS A 57 15.93 -4.69 5.62
C LYS A 57 14.91 -5.23 4.60
N SER A 58 15.11 -6.46 4.09
CA SER A 58 14.11 -7.16 3.27
C SER A 58 12.81 -7.43 4.04
N SER A 59 12.89 -7.76 5.33
CA SER A 59 11.71 -7.95 6.20
C SER A 59 10.95 -6.65 6.43
N MET A 60 11.67 -5.54 6.58
CA MET A 60 11.06 -4.20 6.66
C MET A 60 10.30 -3.86 5.36
N LEU A 61 10.92 -4.08 4.19
CA LEU A 61 10.28 -3.87 2.90
C LEU A 61 9.04 -4.74 2.72
N LYS A 62 9.14 -6.03 3.10
CA LYS A 62 8.00 -6.96 3.02
C LYS A 62 6.86 -6.49 3.91
N TYR A 63 7.13 -6.21 5.18
CA TYR A 63 6.11 -5.73 6.12
C TYR A 63 5.42 -4.48 5.58
N TYR A 64 6.17 -3.39 5.37
CA TYR A 64 5.60 -2.12 4.95
C TYR A 64 4.89 -2.24 3.60
N GLY A 65 5.50 -2.90 2.61
CA GLY A 65 4.89 -3.06 1.29
C GLY A 65 3.55 -3.79 1.34
N THR A 66 3.40 -4.78 2.23
CA THR A 66 2.12 -5.50 2.40
C THR A 66 1.06 -4.66 3.11
N GLU A 67 1.44 -3.91 4.16
CA GLU A 67 0.52 -2.99 4.84
C GLU A 67 0.09 -1.83 3.93
N PHE A 68 1.04 -1.25 3.19
CA PHE A 68 0.77 -0.22 2.21
C PHE A 68 -0.17 -0.71 1.11
N ASN A 69 0.04 -1.91 0.58
CA ASN A 69 -0.83 -2.44 -0.47
C ASN A 69 -2.28 -2.66 0.03
N LYS A 70 -2.46 -3.11 1.28
CA LYS A 70 -3.79 -3.19 1.89
C LYS A 70 -4.46 -1.83 1.96
N ARG A 71 -3.78 -0.82 2.53
CA ARG A 71 -4.31 0.55 2.64
C ARG A 71 -4.62 1.17 1.28
N ARG A 72 -3.74 0.97 0.30
CA ARG A 72 -3.95 1.46 -1.06
C ARG A 72 -5.21 0.88 -1.67
N PHE A 73 -5.45 -0.43 -1.56
CA PHE A 73 -6.68 -1.03 -2.07
C PHE A 73 -7.92 -0.61 -1.27
N GLU A 74 -7.80 -0.37 0.04
CA GLU A 74 -8.90 0.20 0.83
C GLU A 74 -9.31 1.59 0.32
N VAL A 75 -8.33 2.47 0.01
CA VAL A 75 -8.61 3.78 -0.59
C VAL A 75 -9.22 3.63 -1.99
N MET A 76 -8.77 2.67 -2.79
CA MET A 76 -9.38 2.40 -4.09
C MET A 76 -10.84 1.95 -3.98
N MET A 77 -11.16 1.11 -3.00
CA MET A 77 -12.55 0.71 -2.70
C MET A 77 -13.38 1.91 -2.21
N ASP A 78 -12.82 2.77 -1.36
CA ASP A 78 -13.49 3.99 -0.89
C ASP A 78 -13.84 4.94 -2.05
N ILE A 79 -12.95 5.05 -3.06
CA ILE A 79 -13.17 5.90 -4.25
C ILE A 79 -14.38 5.43 -5.06
N GLY A 80 -14.48 4.13 -5.34
CA GLY A 80 -15.59 3.59 -6.14
C GLY A 80 -16.86 3.26 -5.34
N GLY A 81 -16.78 3.33 -4.00
CA GLY A 81 -17.93 3.14 -3.13
C GLY A 81 -18.54 1.73 -3.20
N SER A 82 -19.84 1.63 -2.93
CA SER A 82 -20.56 0.35 -2.91
C SER A 82 -20.62 -0.34 -4.28
N ASP A 83 -20.44 0.41 -5.36
CA ASP A 83 -20.47 -0.10 -6.72
C ASP A 83 -19.35 -1.11 -6.99
N GLU A 84 -18.19 -0.91 -6.37
CA GLU A 84 -17.02 -1.79 -6.51
C GLU A 84 -17.18 -3.12 -5.78
N LEU A 85 -18.21 -3.30 -4.95
CA LEU A 85 -18.49 -4.57 -4.28
C LEU A 85 -19.08 -5.62 -5.22
N GLU A 86 -19.47 -5.24 -6.43
CA GLU A 86 -19.97 -6.15 -7.46
C GLU A 86 -18.90 -7.17 -7.88
N TRP A 87 -19.15 -8.44 -7.54
CA TRP A 87 -18.19 -9.55 -7.67
C TRP A 87 -17.92 -9.98 -9.12
N GLU A 88 -18.93 -9.85 -9.98
CA GLU A 88 -18.93 -10.17 -11.40
C GLU A 88 -19.81 -9.14 -12.11
N GLY A 89 -19.38 -8.62 -13.25
CA GLY A 89 -20.06 -7.50 -13.90
C GLY A 89 -19.15 -6.66 -14.78
N ALA A 90 -19.65 -6.24 -15.94
CA ALA A 90 -18.87 -5.48 -16.92
C ALA A 90 -18.37 -4.13 -16.37
N ARG A 91 -19.13 -3.51 -15.45
CA ARG A 91 -18.79 -2.23 -14.83
C ARG A 91 -17.54 -2.30 -13.95
N THR A 92 -17.35 -3.41 -13.23
CA THR A 92 -16.22 -3.62 -12.30
C THR A 92 -15.09 -4.45 -12.91
N GLU A 93 -15.09 -4.61 -14.24
CA GLU A 93 -14.19 -5.53 -14.96
C GLU A 93 -14.20 -6.94 -14.34
N ASP A 94 -15.40 -7.50 -14.10
CA ASP A 94 -15.61 -8.75 -13.37
C ASP A 94 -15.04 -8.73 -11.94
N GLY A 95 -15.34 -7.67 -11.19
CA GLY A 95 -14.96 -7.54 -9.78
C GLY A 95 -13.45 -7.49 -9.55
N LYS A 96 -12.68 -7.01 -10.53
CA LYS A 96 -11.22 -6.97 -10.48
C LYS A 96 -10.70 -6.25 -9.24
N LEU A 97 -11.32 -5.12 -8.88
CA LEU A 97 -10.90 -4.34 -7.73
C LEU A 97 -11.20 -5.05 -6.41
N VAL A 98 -12.44 -5.52 -6.19
CA VAL A 98 -12.82 -6.24 -4.96
C VAL A 98 -12.02 -7.53 -4.78
N LYS A 99 -11.80 -8.30 -5.85
CA LYS A 99 -10.96 -9.51 -5.82
C LYS A 99 -9.52 -9.16 -5.46
N GLY A 100 -8.96 -8.10 -6.05
CA GLY A 100 -7.64 -7.58 -5.71
C GLY A 100 -7.54 -7.11 -4.24
N TRP A 101 -8.54 -6.37 -3.76
CA TRP A 101 -8.60 -5.90 -2.38
C TRP A 101 -8.61 -7.04 -1.38
N LEU A 102 -9.46 -8.06 -1.58
CA LEU A 102 -9.46 -9.26 -0.72
C LEU A 102 -8.13 -10.01 -0.80
N ARG A 103 -7.53 -10.11 -1.99
CA ARG A 103 -6.24 -10.77 -2.18
C ARG A 103 -5.12 -10.08 -1.38
N THR A 104 -5.16 -8.76 -1.22
CA THR A 104 -4.14 -8.04 -0.43
C THR A 104 -4.06 -8.51 1.03
N LYS A 105 -5.13 -9.07 1.59
CA LYS A 105 -5.14 -9.57 2.98
C LYS A 105 -4.25 -10.79 3.15
N ALA A 106 -4.16 -11.64 2.12
CA ALA A 106 -3.25 -12.78 2.12
C ALA A 106 -1.77 -12.36 2.10
N ASN A 107 -1.43 -11.18 1.56
CA ASN A 107 -0.05 -10.69 1.47
C ASN A 107 0.61 -10.51 2.85
N SER A 108 -0.18 -10.18 3.89
CA SER A 108 0.33 -10.08 5.27
C SER A 108 0.59 -11.44 5.94
N ILE A 109 0.26 -12.55 5.28
CA ILE A 109 0.42 -13.92 5.80
C ILE A 109 1.45 -14.69 4.99
N GLU A 110 1.31 -14.70 3.66
CA GLU A 110 2.19 -15.44 2.77
C GLU A 110 3.63 -14.90 2.78
N GLY A 111 4.60 -15.79 2.61
CA GLY A 111 6.02 -15.43 2.68
C GLY A 111 6.48 -14.96 4.07
N GLY A 112 5.73 -15.29 5.13
CA GLY A 112 6.03 -14.97 6.53
C GLY A 112 5.15 -13.85 7.06
N THR A 113 4.41 -14.11 8.15
CA THR A 113 3.38 -13.19 8.64
C THR A 113 3.91 -11.83 9.07
N SER A 114 3.04 -10.82 9.17
CA SER A 114 3.41 -9.48 9.67
C SER A 114 4.09 -9.56 11.04
N GLU A 115 3.66 -10.44 11.93
CA GLU A 115 4.26 -10.66 13.25
C GLU A 115 5.68 -11.22 13.14
N VAL A 116 5.91 -12.18 12.23
CA VAL A 116 7.26 -12.72 11.99
C VAL A 116 8.18 -11.64 11.44
N GLN A 117 7.72 -10.81 10.50
CA GLN A 117 8.54 -9.70 9.97
C GLN A 117 8.86 -8.67 11.04
N LEU A 118 7.87 -8.28 11.86
CA LEU A 118 8.06 -7.36 12.97
C LEU A 118 9.05 -7.90 14.00
N ASN A 119 9.02 -9.21 14.27
CA ASN A 119 10.00 -9.85 15.14
C ASN A 119 11.42 -9.80 14.56
N ILE A 120 11.58 -10.05 13.25
CA ILE A 120 12.89 -9.91 12.58
C ILE A 120 13.38 -8.45 12.66
N ILE A 121 12.50 -7.47 12.42
CA ILE A 121 12.84 -6.05 12.52
C ILE A 121 13.29 -5.71 13.95
N ALA A 122 12.53 -6.11 14.96
CA ALA A 122 12.85 -5.87 16.36
C ALA A 122 14.23 -6.43 16.75
N LYS A 123 14.53 -7.68 16.36
CA LYS A 123 15.77 -8.35 16.77
C LYS A 123 16.99 -8.02 15.91
N ARG A 124 16.81 -7.77 14.60
CA ARG A 124 17.91 -7.68 13.63
C ARG A 124 18.15 -6.28 13.08
N ILE A 125 17.21 -5.35 13.27
CA ILE A 125 17.38 -3.95 12.89
C ILE A 125 17.46 -3.07 14.14
N LEU A 126 16.54 -3.26 15.09
CA LEU A 126 16.50 -2.47 16.32
C LEU A 126 17.33 -3.08 17.47
N GLU A 127 17.82 -4.31 17.29
CA GLU A 127 18.67 -5.04 18.26
C GLU A 127 18.06 -5.09 19.68
N LEU A 128 16.73 -5.22 19.76
CA LEU A 128 16.04 -5.34 21.05
C LEU A 128 16.40 -6.67 21.74
N PRO A 129 16.51 -6.68 23.08
CA PRO A 129 16.82 -7.90 23.83
C PRO A 129 15.70 -8.95 23.73
N ASP A 130 16.08 -10.23 23.84
CA ASP A 130 15.12 -11.33 23.94
C ASP A 130 14.39 -11.30 25.29
N ALA A 131 13.13 -11.79 25.28
CA ALA A 131 12.31 -11.98 26.48
C ALA A 131 12.68 -13.26 27.24
#